data_AF-A0A937Y264-F1
#
_entry.id   AF-A0A937Y264-F1
#
_cell.length_a   1.000
_cell.length_b   1.000
_cell.length_c   1.000
_cell.angle_alpha   90.00
_cell.angle_beta   90.00
_cell.angle_gamma   90.00
#
_symmetry.space_group_name_H-M   'P 1'
#
loop_
_entity.id
_entity.type
_entity.pdbx_description
1 polymer ?
#
loop_
_entity_poly.entity_id
_entity_poly.type
_entity_poly.pdbx_seq_one_letter_code
_entity_poly.pdbx_strand_id
1 'polypeptide(L)'
;MSEQQQSRSEESLRHEYSEAVQTIRHYANLRFALFSIFFAVIGGTGIVASGKGQFDAQAALAARIAGFVVITIFWMYIEVLGRSFQRFMAMAVEIERAIGYTQWTRRPSFLLPGYVMFRLFFFLLTVLWVYAVYSVPLDR
;
A
#
# COMPACT_ATOMS: atom_id res chain seq x y z
N MET A 1 36.52 -21.91 -13.25
CA MET A 1 35.09 -22.17 -13.49
C MET A 1 34.93 -22.36 -14.99
N SER A 2 34.33 -23.46 -15.47
CA SER A 2 34.20 -23.66 -16.92
C SER A 2 33.17 -22.67 -17.48
N GLU A 3 33.32 -22.28 -18.75
CA GLU A 3 32.37 -21.35 -19.41
C GLU A 3 30.92 -21.84 -19.31
N GLN A 4 30.70 -23.16 -19.36
CA GLN A 4 29.38 -23.79 -19.15
C GLN A 4 28.82 -23.61 -17.73
N GLN A 5 29.67 -23.56 -16.70
CA GLN A 5 29.22 -23.28 -15.34
C GLN A 5 28.84 -21.81 -15.18
N GLN A 6 29.57 -20.91 -15.83
CA GLN A 6 29.30 -19.48 -15.79
C GLN A 6 28.00 -19.13 -16.52
N SER A 7 27.74 -19.71 -17.69
CA SER A 7 26.49 -19.48 -18.43
C SER A 7 25.25 -19.96 -17.68
N ARG A 8 25.32 -21.16 -17.06
CA ARG A 8 24.24 -21.68 -16.20
C ARG A 8 23.99 -20.79 -14.98
N SER A 9 25.05 -20.24 -14.39
CA SER A 9 24.93 -19.30 -13.27
C SER A 9 24.25 -18.00 -13.69
N GLU A 10 24.57 -17.47 -14.87
CA GLU A 10 23.96 -16.24 -15.36
C GLU A 10 22.48 -16.44 -15.73
N GLU A 11 22.13 -17.58 -16.33
CA GLU A 11 20.74 -17.93 -16.64
C GLU A 11 19.89 -18.05 -15.36
N SER A 12 20.43 -18.66 -14.31
CA SER A 12 19.78 -18.73 -12.99
C SER A 12 19.49 -17.33 -12.43
N LEU A 13 20.47 -16.43 -12.46
CA LEU A 13 20.30 -15.05 -11.97
C LEU A 13 19.26 -14.27 -12.79
N ARG A 14 19.23 -14.46 -14.11
CA ARG A 14 18.21 -13.85 -14.98
C ARG A 14 16.81 -14.36 -14.65
N HIS A 15 16.68 -15.64 -14.32
CA HIS A 15 15.41 -16.23 -13.89
C HIS A 15 14.94 -15.65 -12.55
N GLU A 16 15.79 -15.66 -11.53
CA GLU A 16 15.49 -15.07 -10.21
C GLU A 16 15.14 -13.58 -10.31
N TYR A 17 15.86 -12.83 -11.16
CA TYR A 17 15.52 -11.43 -11.45
C TYR A 17 14.11 -11.28 -12.01
N SER A 18 13.73 -12.12 -12.98
CA SER A 18 12.40 -12.11 -13.56
C SER A 18 11.32 -12.38 -12.51
N GLU A 19 11.53 -13.36 -11.63
CA GLU A 19 10.59 -13.65 -10.53
C GLU A 19 10.47 -12.48 -9.54
N ALA A 20 11.60 -11.86 -9.17
CA ALA A 20 11.60 -10.68 -8.32
C ALA A 20 10.82 -9.53 -8.95
N VAL A 21 11.03 -9.25 -10.24
CA VAL A 21 10.31 -8.19 -10.97
C VAL A 21 8.81 -8.49 -11.07
N GLN A 22 8.43 -9.75 -11.36
CA GLN A 22 7.02 -10.16 -11.39
C GLN A 22 6.36 -9.97 -10.02
N THR A 23 7.06 -10.35 -8.94
CA THR A 23 6.60 -10.18 -7.56
C THR A 23 6.42 -8.70 -7.18
N ILE A 24 7.37 -7.85 -7.58
CA ILE A 24 7.27 -6.39 -7.37
C ILE A 24 6.03 -5.83 -8.09
N ARG A 25 5.79 -6.22 -9.35
CA ARG A 25 4.61 -5.80 -10.13
C ARG A 25 3.32 -6.29 -9.48
N HIS A 26 3.28 -7.53 -9.01
CA HIS A 26 2.14 -8.09 -8.30
C HIS A 26 1.78 -7.25 -7.07
N TYR A 27 2.76 -6.93 -6.21
CA TYR A 27 2.50 -6.11 -5.04
C TYR A 27 2.11 -4.66 -5.37
N ALA A 28 2.65 -4.09 -6.45
CA ALA A 28 2.21 -2.77 -6.93
C ALA A 28 0.73 -2.79 -7.34
N ASN A 29 0.32 -3.80 -8.11
CA ASN A 29 -1.07 -3.98 -8.52
C ASN A 29 -1.99 -4.23 -7.32
N LEU A 30 -1.54 -5.04 -6.35
CA LEU A 30 -2.31 -5.34 -5.14
C LEU A 30 -2.56 -4.09 -4.30
N ARG A 31 -1.57 -3.19 -4.17
CA ARG A 31 -1.77 -1.90 -3.51
C ARG A 31 -2.81 -1.04 -4.23
N PHE A 32 -2.75 -0.97 -5.55
CA PHE A 32 -3.73 -0.21 -6.33
C PHE A 32 -5.15 -0.75 -6.13
N ALA A 33 -5.33 -2.07 -6.19
CA ALA A 33 -6.61 -2.73 -5.93
C ALA A 33 -7.12 -2.46 -4.51
N LEU A 34 -6.24 -2.53 -3.50
CA LEU A 34 -6.59 -2.23 -2.11
C LEU A 34 -7.06 -0.80 -1.93
N PHE A 35 -6.46 0.19 -2.61
CA PHE A 35 -6.94 1.56 -2.53
C PHE A 35 -8.35 1.72 -3.09
N SER A 36 -8.68 1.05 -4.19
CA SER A 36 -10.04 1.09 -4.75
C SER A 36 -11.07 0.54 -3.77
N ILE A 37 -10.78 -0.61 -3.15
CA ILE A 37 -11.66 -1.22 -2.14
C ILE A 37 -11.75 -0.29 -0.92
N PHE A 38 -10.62 0.25 -0.47
CA PHE A 38 -10.56 1.18 0.65
C PHE A 38 -11.49 2.37 0.45
N PHE A 39 -11.40 3.05 -0.70
CA PHE A 39 -12.24 4.22 -0.99
C PHE A 39 -13.72 3.87 -1.07
N ALA A 40 -14.08 2.71 -1.63
CA ALA A 40 -15.46 2.24 -1.66
C ALA A 40 -16.00 2.01 -0.23
N VAL A 41 -15.25 1.30 0.61
CA VAL A 41 -15.65 0.97 1.98
C VAL A 41 -15.69 2.23 2.86
N ILE A 42 -14.65 3.07 2.85
CA ILE A 42 -14.61 4.27 3.69
C ILE A 42 -15.62 5.31 3.22
N GLY A 43 -15.86 5.43 1.90
CA GLY A 43 -16.87 6.31 1.33
C GLY A 43 -18.28 5.89 1.74
N GLY A 44 -18.61 4.60 1.60
CA GLY A 44 -19.89 4.06 2.07
C GLY A 44 -20.07 4.24 3.57
N THR A 45 -19.03 3.97 4.35
CA THR A 45 -19.03 4.18 5.81
C THR A 45 -19.23 5.66 6.17
N GLY A 46 -18.61 6.57 5.41
CA GLY A 46 -18.74 8.02 5.57
C GLY A 46 -20.16 8.54 5.32
N ILE A 47 -20.85 7.98 4.33
CA ILE A 47 -22.26 8.30 4.05
C ILE A 47 -23.14 7.94 5.25
N VAL A 48 -23.00 6.72 5.80
CA VAL A 48 -23.78 6.30 6.97
C VAL A 48 -23.41 7.11 8.21
N ALA A 49 -22.11 7.37 8.43
CA ALA A 49 -21.62 8.13 9.57
C ALA A 49 -22.10 9.60 9.59
N SER A 50 -22.38 10.16 8.41
CA SER A 50 -22.74 11.58 8.22
C SER A 50 -24.21 11.80 7.82
N GLY A 51 -24.98 10.75 7.55
CA GLY A 51 -26.33 10.81 6.98
C GLY A 51 -27.35 11.38 7.95
N LYS A 52 -27.36 12.72 8.09
CA LYS A 52 -28.27 13.47 8.95
C LYS A 52 -29.72 13.14 8.61
N GLY A 53 -30.44 12.56 9.57
CA GLY A 53 -31.87 12.23 9.46
C GLY A 53 -32.21 11.05 8.54
N GLN A 54 -31.22 10.37 7.95
CA GLN A 54 -31.44 9.20 7.09
C GLN A 54 -31.21 7.88 7.81
N PHE A 55 -30.32 7.86 8.80
CA PHE A 55 -29.96 6.67 9.57
C PHE A 55 -30.22 6.88 11.06
N ASP A 56 -30.51 5.79 11.76
CA ASP A 56 -30.63 5.80 13.22
C ASP A 56 -29.30 6.22 13.88
N ALA A 57 -29.39 6.85 15.06
CA ALA A 57 -28.23 7.34 15.79
C ALA A 57 -27.23 6.22 16.13
N GLN A 58 -27.72 5.00 16.42
CA GLN A 58 -26.85 3.86 16.69
C GLN A 58 -26.11 3.42 15.42
N ALA A 59 -26.78 3.43 14.27
CA ALA A 59 -26.14 3.09 12.99
C ALA A 59 -25.07 4.12 12.61
N ALA A 60 -25.33 5.42 12.81
CA ALA A 60 -24.36 6.47 12.58
C ALA A 60 -23.14 6.34 13.52
N LEU A 61 -23.37 6.06 14.81
CA LEU A 61 -22.29 5.83 15.77
C LEU A 61 -21.45 4.61 15.40
N ALA A 62 -22.10 3.49 15.06
CA ALA A 62 -21.42 2.28 14.61
C ALA A 62 -20.57 2.53 13.36
N ALA A 63 -21.08 3.29 12.39
CA ALA A 63 -20.33 3.66 11.19
C ALA A 63 -19.11 4.54 11.50
N ARG A 64 -19.22 5.48 12.44
CA ARG A 64 -18.07 6.32 12.88
C ARG A 64 -16.94 5.47 13.47
N ILE A 65 -17.29 4.50 14.32
CA ILE A 65 -16.34 3.53 14.90
C ILE A 65 -15.77 2.63 13.80
N ALA A 66 -16.62 2.11 12.93
CA ALA A 66 -16.21 1.25 11.82
C ALA A 66 -15.21 1.94 10.89
N GLY A 67 -15.35 3.25 10.64
CA GLY A 67 -14.41 4.01 9.82
C GLY A 67 -12.97 4.00 10.37
N PHE A 68 -12.82 4.10 11.69
CA PHE A 68 -11.50 3.98 12.33
C PHE A 68 -10.91 2.58 12.17
N VAL A 69 -11.75 1.54 12.33
CA VAL A 69 -11.32 0.15 12.14
C VAL A 69 -10.89 -0.09 10.71
N VAL A 70 -11.67 0.39 9.73
CA VAL A 70 -11.34 0.31 8.29
C VAL A 70 -10.02 1.00 8.00
N ILE A 71 -9.84 2.27 8.41
CA ILE A 71 -8.59 3.01 8.22
C ILE A 71 -7.40 2.24 8.81
N THR A 72 -7.55 1.72 10.03
CA THR A 72 -6.48 1.00 10.74
C THR A 72 -6.10 -0.31 10.03
N ILE A 73 -7.09 -1.11 9.63
CA ILE A 73 -6.87 -2.37 8.90
C ILE A 73 -6.12 -2.09 7.59
N PHE A 74 -6.61 -1.15 6.80
CA PHE A 74 -6.00 -0.84 5.51
C PHE A 74 -4.60 -0.24 5.66
N TRP A 75 -4.35 0.58 6.68
CA TRP A 75 -3.02 1.07 6.99
C TRP A 75 -2.07 -0.11 7.29
N MET A 76 -2.46 -1.05 8.16
CA MET A 76 -1.65 -2.23 8.46
C MET A 76 -1.33 -3.06 7.20
N TYR A 77 -2.31 -3.30 6.34
CA TYR A 77 -2.08 -4.00 5.06
C TYR A 77 -1.09 -3.27 4.17
N ILE A 78 -1.21 -1.95 4.03
CA ILE A 78 -0.30 -1.15 3.21
C ILE A 78 1.12 -1.16 3.79
N GLU A 79 1.30 -1.16 5.11
CA GLU A 79 2.61 -1.31 5.75
C GLU A 79 3.24 -2.67 5.44
N VAL A 80 2.48 -3.77 5.54
CA VAL A 80 2.97 -5.11 5.23
C VAL A 80 3.40 -5.20 3.76
N LEU A 81 2.56 -4.74 2.84
CA LEU A 81 2.91 -4.66 1.42
C LEU A 81 4.11 -3.75 1.17
N GLY A 82 4.21 -2.65 1.91
CA GLY A 82 5.35 -1.74 2.01
C GLY A 82 6.66 -2.49 2.14
N ARG A 83 6.77 -3.26 3.21
CA ARG A 83 7.95 -4.04 3.58
C ARG A 83 8.28 -5.13 2.56
N SER A 84 7.27 -5.88 2.09
CA SER A 84 7.48 -6.93 1.09
C SER A 84 8.05 -6.36 -0.22
N PHE A 85 7.46 -5.28 -0.73
CA PHE A 85 7.95 -4.62 -1.94
C PHE A 85 9.39 -4.11 -1.79
N GLN A 86 9.74 -3.51 -0.65
CA GLN A 86 11.10 -3.02 -0.42
C GLN A 86 12.12 -4.16 -0.42
N ARG A 87 11.77 -5.30 0.19
CA ARG A 87 12.62 -6.50 0.21
C ARG A 87 12.89 -7.00 -1.21
N PHE A 88 11.85 -7.18 -2.02
CA PHE A 88 12.02 -7.65 -3.39
C PHE A 88 12.72 -6.62 -4.29
N MET A 89 12.50 -5.32 -4.06
CA MET A 89 13.21 -4.27 -4.77
C MET A 89 14.70 -4.27 -4.44
N ALA A 90 15.09 -4.47 -3.18
CA ALA A 90 16.49 -4.60 -2.79
C ALA A 90 17.16 -5.81 -3.45
N MET A 91 16.48 -6.96 -3.43
CA MET A 91 16.92 -8.19 -4.11
C MET A 91 17.08 -7.99 -5.63
N ALA A 92 16.10 -7.35 -6.28
CA ALA A 92 16.19 -7.05 -7.71
C ALA A 92 17.37 -6.13 -8.05
N VAL A 93 17.68 -5.14 -7.19
CA VAL A 93 18.84 -4.26 -7.36
C VAL A 93 20.17 -5.02 -7.20
N GLU A 94 20.23 -5.97 -6.25
CA GLU A 94 21.42 -6.80 -6.03
C GLU A 94 21.69 -7.70 -7.25
N ILE A 95 20.67 -8.44 -7.71
CA ILE A 95 20.79 -9.31 -8.88
C ILE A 95 21.10 -8.49 -10.14
N GLU A 96 20.47 -7.33 -10.31
CA GLU A 96 20.69 -6.43 -11.43
C GLU A 96 22.15 -5.98 -11.56
N ARG A 97 22.82 -5.68 -10.43
CA ARG A 97 24.24 -5.34 -10.40
C ARG A 97 25.13 -6.52 -10.82
N ALA A 98 24.73 -7.75 -10.50
CA ALA A 98 25.48 -8.95 -10.85
C ALA A 98 25.42 -9.28 -12.35
N ILE A 99 24.26 -9.06 -13.00
CA ILE A 99 24.03 -9.36 -14.43
C ILE A 99 24.23 -8.15 -15.36
N GLY A 100 24.54 -6.97 -14.81
CA GLY A 100 24.79 -5.75 -15.59
C GLY A 100 23.55 -5.04 -16.14
N TYR A 101 22.36 -5.33 -15.59
CA TYR A 101 21.13 -4.61 -15.93
C TYR A 101 21.08 -3.24 -15.22
N THR A 102 20.14 -2.35 -15.58
CA THR A 102 20.09 -0.98 -15.02
C THR A 102 18.70 -0.40 -14.72
N GLN A 103 17.65 -1.19 -14.79
CA GLN A 103 16.27 -0.73 -14.68
C GLN A 103 15.92 -0.17 -13.29
N TRP A 104 16.37 -0.82 -12.22
CA TRP A 104 16.07 -0.43 -10.83
C TRP A 104 17.16 0.46 -10.21
N THR A 105 18.41 0.26 -10.63
CA THR A 105 19.60 1.01 -10.18
C THR A 105 19.64 2.44 -10.70
N ARG A 106 19.15 2.72 -11.92
CA ARG A 106 19.07 4.08 -12.48
C ARG A 106 17.81 4.83 -12.07
N ARG A 107 16.92 4.21 -11.31
CA ARG A 107 15.64 4.83 -10.96
C ARG A 107 15.90 6.03 -10.05
N PRO A 108 15.38 7.23 -10.38
CA PRO A 108 15.60 8.41 -9.55
C PRO A 108 15.02 8.15 -8.16
N SER A 109 15.80 8.50 -7.13
CA SER A 109 15.30 8.53 -5.77
C SER A 109 14.36 9.73 -5.65
N PHE A 110 13.08 9.46 -5.38
CA PHE A 110 12.16 10.53 -5.00
C PHE A 110 12.59 11.10 -3.64
N LEU A 111 12.39 12.40 -3.43
CA LEU A 111 12.71 13.10 -2.18
C LEU A 111 12.06 12.44 -0.95
N LEU A 112 10.89 11.83 -1.14
CA LEU A 112 10.20 11.07 -0.11
C LEU A 112 10.08 9.61 -0.55
N PRO A 113 10.55 8.66 0.28
CA PRO A 113 10.28 7.25 0.04
C PRO A 113 8.77 6.97 0.02
N GLY A 114 8.31 6.12 -0.89
CA GLY A 114 6.87 5.85 -1.06
C GLY A 114 6.15 5.38 0.23
N TYR A 115 6.84 4.67 1.13
CA TYR A 115 6.25 4.26 2.42
C TYR A 115 5.94 5.46 3.33
N VAL A 116 6.74 6.55 3.26
CA VAL A 116 6.48 7.77 4.02
C VAL A 116 5.22 8.44 3.49
N MET A 117 5.04 8.50 2.17
CA MET A 117 3.82 9.08 1.58
C MET A 117 2.56 8.35 2.04
N PHE A 118 2.58 7.01 2.09
CA PHE A 118 1.43 6.24 2.58
C PHE A 118 1.14 6.47 4.07
N ARG A 119 2.18 6.56 4.91
CA ARG A 119 2.00 6.91 6.33
C ARG A 119 1.38 8.28 6.51
N LEU A 120 1.87 9.28 5.77
CA LEU A 120 1.30 10.63 5.80
C LEU A 120 -0.14 10.64 5.31
N PHE A 121 -0.46 9.89 4.26
CA PHE A 121 -1.82 9.76 3.76
C PHE A 121 -2.78 9.18 4.82
N PHE A 122 -2.45 8.02 5.42
CA PHE A 122 -3.32 7.40 6.43
C PHE A 122 -3.38 8.21 7.73
N PHE A 123 -2.28 8.85 8.13
CA PHE A 123 -2.27 9.76 9.26
C PHE A 123 -3.21 10.96 9.02
N LEU A 124 -3.06 11.65 7.90
CA LEU A 124 -3.92 12.77 7.51
C LEU A 124 -5.39 12.34 7.45
N LEU A 125 -5.67 11.19 6.84
CA LEU A 125 -7.02 10.68 6.74
C LEU A 125 -7.62 10.34 8.10
N THR A 126 -6.81 9.81 9.03
CA THR A 126 -7.24 9.58 10.42
C THR A 126 -7.61 10.90 11.09
N VAL A 127 -6.76 11.92 10.97
CA VAL A 127 -7.03 13.26 11.53
C VAL A 127 -8.31 13.86 10.94
N LEU A 128 -8.50 13.75 9.62
CA LEU A 128 -9.71 14.21 8.95
C LEU A 128 -10.96 13.43 9.39
N TRP A 129 -10.84 12.12 9.61
CA TRP A 129 -11.94 11.30 10.11
C TRP A 129 -12.33 11.68 11.55
N VAL A 130 -11.33 11.88 12.43
CA VAL A 130 -11.54 12.40 13.79
C VAL A 130 -12.27 13.74 13.72
N TYR A 131 -11.79 14.68 12.91
CA TYR A 131 -12.42 15.98 12.73
C TYR A 131 -13.87 15.85 12.24
N ALA A 132 -14.11 15.01 11.23
CA ALA A 132 -15.45 14.77 10.71
C ALA A 132 -16.39 14.23 11.80
N VAL A 133 -15.95 13.24 12.57
CA VAL A 133 -16.72 12.65 13.69
C VAL A 133 -17.09 13.69 14.75
N TYR A 134 -16.16 14.58 15.12
CA TYR A 134 -16.42 15.64 16.09
C TYR A 134 -17.31 16.77 15.55
N SER A 135 -17.17 17.10 14.26
CA SER A 135 -17.92 18.20 13.63
C SER A 135 -19.40 17.88 13.39
N VAL A 136 -19.78 16.60 13.38
CA VAL A 136 -21.17 16.17 13.15
C VAL A 136 -21.84 15.88 14.51
N PRO A 137 -22.62 16.84 15.06
CA PRO A 137 -23.36 16.62 16.30
C PRO A 137 -24.33 15.45 16.16
N LEU A 138 -24.42 14.64 17.21
CA LEU A 138 -25.35 13.50 17.30
C LEU A 138 -26.78 13.95 17.65
N ASP A 139 -26.92 15.16 18.17
CA ASP A 139 -28.18 15.67 18.72
C ASP A 139 -28.98 16.40 17.63
N ARG A 140 -29.70 15.64 16.78
CA ARG A 140 -30.95 16.06 16.10
C ARG A 140 -31.80 14.84 15.72
#